data_AF-A0A1F7U9T7-F1
#
_entry.id   AF-A0A1F7U9T7-F1
#
_cell.length_a   1.000
_cell.length_b   1.000
_cell.length_c   1.000
_cell.angle_alpha   90.00
_cell.angle_beta   90.00
_cell.angle_gamma   90.00
#
_symmetry.space_group_name_H-M   'P 1'
#
loop_
_entity.id
_entity.type
_entity.pdbx_description
1 polymer ?
#
loop_
_entity_poly.entity_id
_entity_poly.type
_entity_poly.pdbx_seq_one_letter_code
_entity_poly.pdbx_strand_id
1 'polypeptide(L)'
;MPQLTTKPTLAEWQAYVKEMIDERHFTKDPNEVFVLFAEEVGELAKELRKKWKYGAGTADSAAGELADVFMYLADLANHFGVDLETALRAKLAANEKRTWEF
;
A
#
# COMPACT_ATOMS: atom_id res chain seq x y z
N MET A 1 -11.74 14.80 -6.72
CA MET A 1 -10.41 14.18 -6.50
C MET A 1 -9.35 15.25 -6.35
N PRO A 2 -8.54 15.20 -5.28
CA PRO A 2 -7.40 16.09 -5.09
C PRO A 2 -6.41 15.98 -6.24
N GLN A 3 -5.79 17.09 -6.60
CA GLN A 3 -4.68 17.09 -7.56
C GLN A 3 -3.38 16.83 -6.81
N LEU A 4 -2.71 15.74 -7.19
CA LEU A 4 -1.35 15.48 -6.75
C LEU A 4 -0.38 16.43 -7.47
N THR A 5 0.66 16.85 -6.75
CA THR A 5 1.77 17.58 -7.35
C THR A 5 2.57 16.66 -8.28
N THR A 6 3.53 17.21 -9.03
CA THR A 6 4.38 16.40 -9.93
C THR A 6 5.35 15.47 -9.20
N LYS A 7 5.58 15.72 -7.91
CA LYS A 7 6.45 14.93 -7.02
C LYS A 7 5.80 14.84 -5.64
N PRO A 8 4.69 14.10 -5.52
CA PRO A 8 3.96 14.00 -4.27
C PRO A 8 4.81 13.30 -3.21
N THR A 9 4.75 13.85 -2.01
CA THR A 9 5.22 13.24 -0.77
C THR A 9 4.34 12.05 -0.39
N LEU A 10 4.82 11.21 0.53
CA LEU A 10 4.01 10.09 1.01
C LEU A 10 2.77 10.57 1.77
N ALA A 11 2.87 11.69 2.49
CA ALA A 11 1.75 12.34 3.13
C ALA A 11 0.68 12.80 2.12
N GLU A 12 1.09 13.39 0.98
CA GLU A 12 0.17 13.78 -0.09
C GLU A 12 -0.52 12.56 -0.73
N TRP A 13 0.19 11.44 -0.89
CA TRP A 13 -0.43 10.19 -1.34
C TRP A 13 -1.44 9.63 -0.33
N GLN A 14 -1.11 9.61 0.96
CA GLN A 14 -2.04 9.17 2.00
C GLN A 14 -3.30 10.04 2.03
N ALA A 15 -3.14 11.37 1.94
CA ALA A 15 -4.25 12.31 1.88
C ALA A 15 -5.12 12.09 0.63
N TYR A 16 -4.48 11.88 -0.53
CA TYR A 16 -5.18 11.57 -1.78
C TYR A 16 -6.05 10.32 -1.65
N VAL A 17 -5.49 9.23 -1.09
CA VAL A 17 -6.24 7.99 -0.86
C VAL A 17 -7.44 8.26 0.05
N LYS A 18 -7.23 8.97 1.16
CA LYS A 18 -8.32 9.31 2.10
C LYS A 18 -9.47 10.04 1.41
N GLU A 19 -9.17 11.08 0.64
CA GLU A 19 -10.18 11.87 -0.08
C GLU A 19 -10.89 11.03 -1.15
N MET A 20 -10.16 10.16 -1.84
CA MET A 20 -10.72 9.27 -2.87
C MET A 20 -11.68 8.22 -2.28
N ILE A 21 -11.36 7.64 -1.11
CA ILE A 21 -12.27 6.78 -0.34
C ILE A 21 -13.55 7.55 0.06
N ASP A 22 -13.38 8.76 0.59
CA ASP A 22 -14.48 9.63 1.02
C ASP A 22 -15.42 10.00 -0.15
N GLU A 23 -14.86 10.37 -1.30
CA GLU A 23 -15.60 10.72 -2.52
C GLU A 23 -16.35 9.53 -3.15
N ARG A 24 -15.76 8.33 -3.10
CA ARG A 24 -16.36 7.12 -3.71
C ARG A 24 -17.33 6.38 -2.78
N HIS A 25 -17.51 6.87 -1.56
CA HIS A 25 -18.36 6.26 -0.55
C HIS A 25 -18.01 4.79 -0.29
N PHE A 26 -16.71 4.47 -0.30
CA PHE A 26 -16.24 3.14 0.04
C PHE A 26 -16.41 2.87 1.53
N THR A 27 -16.30 1.59 1.91
CA THR A 27 -16.39 1.17 3.29
C THR A 27 -15.38 1.92 4.16
N LYS A 28 -15.80 2.19 5.40
CA LYS A 28 -14.96 2.78 6.45
C LYS A 28 -14.83 1.84 7.64
N ASP A 29 -15.30 0.60 7.50
CA ASP A 29 -15.08 -0.43 8.52
C ASP A 29 -13.63 -0.93 8.39
N PRO A 30 -12.76 -0.71 9.39
CA PRO A 30 -11.36 -1.14 9.31
C PRO A 30 -11.21 -2.66 9.14
N ASN A 31 -12.19 -3.47 9.55
CA ASN A 31 -12.16 -4.92 9.31
C ASN A 31 -12.37 -5.25 7.83
N GLU A 32 -13.30 -4.57 7.18
CA GLU A 32 -13.57 -4.75 5.75
C GLU A 32 -12.39 -4.24 4.92
N VAL A 33 -11.83 -3.07 5.26
CA VAL A 33 -10.61 -2.54 4.63
C VAL A 33 -9.45 -3.52 4.76
N PHE A 34 -9.28 -4.19 5.91
CA PHE A 34 -8.24 -5.21 6.07
C PHE A 34 -8.50 -6.45 5.21
N VAL A 35 -9.75 -6.88 5.05
CA VAL A 35 -10.11 -7.99 4.16
C VAL A 35 -9.77 -7.66 2.71
N LEU A 36 -10.14 -6.47 2.24
CA LEU A 36 -9.82 -5.98 0.90
C LEU A 36 -8.30 -5.87 0.70
N PHE A 37 -7.57 -5.33 1.68
CA PHE A 37 -6.11 -5.32 1.67
C PHE A 37 -5.52 -6.73 1.48
N ALA A 38 -6.02 -7.72 2.21
CA ALA A 38 -5.55 -9.09 2.10
C ALA A 38 -5.89 -9.72 0.74
N GLU A 39 -7.01 -9.35 0.13
CA GLU A 39 -7.40 -9.74 -1.22
C GLU A 39 -6.38 -9.24 -2.26
N GLU A 40 -6.02 -7.96 -2.22
CA GLU A 40 -5.02 -7.38 -3.15
C GLU A 40 -3.62 -8.00 -2.98
N VAL A 41 -3.23 -8.35 -1.75
CA VAL A 41 -1.98 -9.11 -1.53
C VAL A 41 -2.05 -10.49 -2.19
N GLY A 42 -3.22 -11.12 -2.19
CA GLY A 42 -3.48 -12.39 -2.88
C GLY A 42 -3.40 -12.26 -4.40
N GLU A 43 -3.97 -11.20 -4.97
CA GLU A 43 -3.89 -10.86 -6.39
C GLU A 43 -2.43 -10.62 -6.82
N LEU A 44 -1.68 -9.82 -6.04
CA LEU A 44 -0.25 -9.63 -6.22
C LEU A 44 0.52 -10.95 -6.21
N ALA A 45 0.24 -11.83 -5.23
CA ALA A 45 0.89 -13.13 -5.13
C ALA A 45 0.61 -14.02 -6.36
N LYS A 46 -0.61 -13.96 -6.92
CA LYS A 46 -1.01 -14.67 -8.14
C LYS A 46 -0.22 -14.17 -9.34
N GLU A 47 -0.06 -12.85 -9.52
CA GLU A 47 0.73 -12.29 -10.63
C GLU A 47 2.22 -12.61 -10.50
N LEU A 48 2.80 -12.50 -9.30
CA LEU A 48 4.20 -12.88 -9.06
C LEU A 48 4.43 -14.38 -9.31
N ARG A 49 3.49 -15.24 -8.91
CA ARG A 49 3.54 -16.68 -9.19
C ARG A 49 3.53 -16.98 -10.69
N LYS A 50 2.80 -16.21 -11.50
CA LYS A 50 2.82 -16.39 -12.96
C LYS A 50 4.22 -16.21 -13.53
N LYS A 51 4.93 -15.19 -13.04
CA LYS A 51 6.33 -14.93 -13.41
C LYS A 51 7.26 -16.04 -12.97
N TRP A 52 7.21 -16.43 -11.68
CA TRP A 52 8.14 -17.42 -11.14
C TRP A 52 7.93 -18.84 -11.66
N LYS A 53 6.68 -19.27 -11.84
CA LYS A 53 6.37 -20.66 -12.20
C LYS A 53 6.28 -20.91 -13.69
N TYR A 54 5.83 -19.92 -14.47
CA TYR A 54 5.51 -20.11 -15.89
C TYR A 54 6.31 -19.21 -16.81
N GLY A 55 7.17 -18.32 -16.28
CA GLY A 55 7.94 -17.37 -17.09
C GLY A 55 7.10 -16.37 -17.88
N ALA A 56 5.80 -16.26 -17.57
CA ALA A 56 4.80 -15.55 -18.38
C ALA A 56 4.19 -14.32 -17.69
N GLY A 57 4.64 -13.97 -16.49
CA GLY A 57 4.20 -12.76 -15.78
C GLY A 57 4.91 -11.51 -16.30
N THR A 58 4.15 -10.45 -16.57
CA THR A 58 4.71 -9.15 -16.98
C THR A 58 4.93 -8.26 -15.76
N ALA A 59 5.83 -7.27 -15.89
CA ALA A 59 5.96 -6.23 -14.87
C ALA A 59 4.66 -5.42 -14.75
N ASP A 60 3.96 -5.25 -15.88
CA ASP A 60 2.73 -4.47 -15.96
C ASP A 60 1.58 -5.07 -15.15
N SER A 61 1.43 -6.41 -15.14
CA SER A 61 0.35 -7.02 -14.35
C SER A 61 0.61 -6.91 -12.85
N ALA A 62 1.86 -7.12 -12.40
CA ALA A 62 2.21 -6.92 -10.99
C ALA A 62 2.20 -5.45 -10.56
N ALA A 63 2.36 -4.51 -11.49
CA ALA A 63 2.39 -3.08 -11.18
C ALA A 63 1.02 -2.56 -10.69
N GLY A 64 -0.08 -3.06 -11.26
CA GLY A 64 -1.44 -2.76 -10.78
C GLY A 64 -1.63 -3.23 -9.35
N GLU A 65 -1.39 -4.52 -9.10
CA GLU A 65 -1.57 -5.12 -7.77
C GLU A 65 -0.65 -4.48 -6.71
N LEU A 66 0.57 -4.07 -7.08
CA LEU A 66 1.45 -3.32 -6.18
C LEU A 66 0.87 -1.96 -5.80
N ALA A 67 0.19 -1.28 -6.73
CA ALA A 67 -0.47 -0.01 -6.48
C ALA A 67 -1.71 -0.21 -5.58
N ASP A 68 -2.50 -1.25 -5.81
CA ASP A 68 -3.67 -1.57 -5.00
C ASP A 68 -3.27 -1.93 -3.56
N VAL A 69 -2.24 -2.77 -3.38
CA VAL A 69 -1.65 -3.06 -2.05
C VAL A 69 -1.18 -1.78 -1.36
N PHE A 70 -0.54 -0.85 -2.09
CA PHE A 70 -0.13 0.43 -1.53
C PHE A 70 -1.33 1.29 -1.10
N MET A 71 -2.38 1.36 -1.93
CA MET A 71 -3.58 2.15 -1.65
C MET A 71 -4.30 1.67 -0.39
N TYR A 72 -4.52 0.35 -0.25
CA TYR A 72 -5.16 -0.16 0.97
C TYR A 72 -4.25 -0.10 2.19
N LEU A 73 -2.91 -0.20 2.04
CA LEU A 73 -2.00 0.06 3.15
C LEU A 73 -2.09 1.52 3.63
N ALA A 74 -2.18 2.47 2.69
CA ALA A 74 -2.38 3.88 3.00
C ALA A 74 -3.75 4.13 3.66
N ASP A 75 -4.81 3.45 3.20
CA ASP A 75 -6.14 3.55 3.80
C ASP A 75 -6.18 2.99 5.23
N LEU A 76 -5.58 1.82 5.46
CA LEU A 76 -5.40 1.27 6.81
C LEU A 76 -4.61 2.24 7.70
N ALA A 77 -3.52 2.83 7.20
CA ALA A 77 -2.76 3.83 7.94
C ALA A 77 -3.63 5.04 8.31
N ASN A 78 -4.46 5.53 7.39
CA ASN A 78 -5.42 6.61 7.66
C ASN A 78 -6.44 6.22 8.74
N HIS A 79 -6.98 5.00 8.68
CA HIS A 79 -7.91 4.46 9.69
C HIS A 79 -7.31 4.40 11.10
N PHE A 80 -6.04 4.07 11.21
CA PHE A 80 -5.32 3.99 12.50
C PHE A 80 -4.65 5.30 12.92
N GLY A 81 -4.80 6.39 12.14
CA GLY A 81 -4.15 7.67 12.44
C GLY A 81 -2.62 7.61 12.34
N VAL A 82 -2.09 6.76 11.46
CA VAL A 82 -0.66 6.55 11.26
C VAL A 82 -0.16 7.38 10.08
N ASP A 83 0.81 8.25 10.35
CA ASP A 83 1.63 8.88 9.32
C ASP A 83 2.70 7.89 8.82
N LEU A 84 2.56 7.40 7.58
CA LEU A 84 3.44 6.36 7.04
C LEU A 84 4.87 6.85 6.89
N GLU A 85 5.09 8.12 6.55
CA GLU A 85 6.44 8.65 6.39
C GLU A 85 7.21 8.62 7.71
N THR A 86 6.59 9.11 8.78
CA THR A 86 7.14 9.06 10.15
C THR A 86 7.34 7.62 10.59
N ALA A 87 6.36 6.73 10.37
CA ALA A 87 6.46 5.32 10.73
C ALA A 87 7.62 4.61 10.01
N LEU A 88 7.79 4.85 8.71
CA LEU A 88 8.88 4.30 7.92
C LEU A 88 10.24 4.82 8.38
N ARG A 89 10.38 6.15 8.58
CA ARG A 89 11.63 6.76 9.07
C ARG A 89 12.03 6.20 10.44
N ALA A 90 11.08 6.09 11.36
CA ALA A 90 11.31 5.50 12.68
C ALA A 90 11.73 4.02 12.56
N LYS A 91 11.06 3.24 11.69
CA LYS A 91 11.38 1.84 11.47
C LYS A 91 12.77 1.63 10.88
N LEU A 92 13.17 2.43 9.89
CA LEU A 92 14.49 2.39 9.28
C LEU A 92 15.58 2.74 10.30
N ALA A 93 15.42 3.83 11.06
CA ALA A 93 16.36 4.22 12.10
C ALA A 93 16.52 3.16 13.21
N ALA A 94 15.46 2.40 13.50
CA ALA A 94 15.53 1.26 14.42
C ALA A 94 16.25 0.06 13.79
N ASN A 95 16.04 -0.21 12.50
CA ASN A 95 16.68 -1.31 11.78
C ASN A 95 18.19 -1.09 11.59
N GLU A 96 18.64 0.15 11.40
CA GLU A 96 20.08 0.48 11.31
C GLU A 96 20.85 0.14 12.58
N LYS A 97 20.18 0.12 13.73
CA LYS A 97 20.76 -0.21 15.02
C LYS A 97 20.71 -1.72 15.33
N ARG A 98 20.07 -2.52 14.46
CA ARG A 98 19.95 -3.97 14.65
C ARG A 98 21.11 -4.69 13.99
N THR A 99 21.75 -5.57 14.75
CA THR A 99 22.54 -6.68 14.20
C THR A 99 21.59 -7.84 13.94
N TRP A 100 21.53 -8.29 12.69
CA TRP A 100 20.75 -9.44 12.29
C TRP A 100 21.64 -10.68 12.38
N GLU A 101 21.24 -11.66 13.18
CA GLU A 101 21.82 -13.01 13.11
C GLU A 101 20.99 -13.80 12.11
N PHE A 102 21.66 -14.35 11.10
CA PHE A 102 21.08 -15.15 10.02
C PHE A 102 21.48 -16.61 10.18
#